data_AF-A0A6S6M0P0-F1
#
_entry.id   AF-A0A6S6M0P0-F1
#
_cell.length_a   1.000
_cell.length_b   1.000
_cell.length_c   1.000
_cell.angle_alpha   90.00
_cell.angle_beta   90.00
_cell.angle_gamma   90.00
#
_symmetry.space_group_name_H-M   'P 1'
#
loop_
_entity.id
_entity.type
_entity.pdbx_description
1 polymer ?
#
loop_
_entity_poly.entity_id
_entity_poly.type
_entity_poly.pdbx_seq_one_letter_code
_entity_poly.pdbx_strand_id
1 'polypeptide(L)'
;MIKKTIAVALLLFSIPLVSSAASQPTSVNCSSIKDSKKRLACYDSATKQSAAEVNKAAIEPEKSVVVTKKAPIVQEKVQPIVDGQVKADRVISVEAGLVYKSGDVKPVARTEFYLLDESLIEIFKKENIISTLSVDDPNDPTSILFEFSAVHNGYDELQDENRGVKEMKYNYRKAIQAIAPHIVYKGTTSFSGTLKFENIKPGAYYLMGVCKTAGKGTGALWNYKVDTQNSETIIILDQNNAAFVN
;
A
#
# COMPACT_ATOMS: atom_id res chain seq x y z
N MET A 1 18.34 -0.38 -68.61
CA MET A 1 17.84 -0.92 -67.33
C MET A 1 18.99 -1.63 -66.61
N ILE A 2 19.56 -1.05 -65.56
CA ILE A 2 20.65 -1.66 -64.78
C ILE A 2 20.19 -1.68 -63.32
N LYS A 3 19.89 -2.87 -62.79
CA LYS A 3 19.57 -3.08 -61.37
C LYS A 3 20.88 -3.21 -60.60
N LYS A 4 21.15 -2.28 -59.68
CA LYS A 4 22.24 -2.39 -58.70
C LYS A 4 21.72 -3.11 -57.45
N THR A 5 22.30 -4.26 -57.15
CA THR A 5 22.09 -5.01 -55.92
C THR A 5 23.05 -4.48 -54.85
N ILE A 6 22.52 -3.97 -53.74
CA ILE A 6 23.32 -3.55 -52.58
C ILE A 6 23.34 -4.71 -51.59
N ALA A 7 24.51 -5.29 -51.35
CA ALA A 7 24.74 -6.26 -50.30
C ALA A 7 25.04 -5.53 -48.99
N VAL A 8 24.20 -5.74 -47.97
CA VAL A 8 24.42 -5.22 -46.62
C VAL A 8 25.17 -6.28 -45.84
N ALA A 9 26.43 -5.98 -45.48
CA ALA A 9 27.25 -6.83 -44.62
C ALA A 9 26.83 -6.63 -43.16
N LEU A 10 26.32 -7.69 -42.53
CA LEU A 10 25.98 -7.74 -41.11
C LEU A 10 27.26 -8.02 -40.31
N LEU A 11 27.78 -7.00 -39.60
CA LEU A 11 28.88 -7.17 -38.65
C LEU A 11 28.33 -7.68 -37.31
N LEU A 12 28.54 -8.96 -37.04
CA LEU A 12 28.27 -9.59 -35.75
C LEU A 12 29.39 -9.23 -34.76
N PHE A 13 29.13 -8.29 -33.87
CA PHE A 13 29.98 -8.07 -32.69
C PHE A 13 29.68 -9.14 -31.64
N SER A 14 30.64 -10.04 -31.43
CA SER A 14 30.61 -11.00 -30.33
C SER A 14 31.04 -10.29 -29.05
N ILE A 15 30.08 -10.02 -28.15
CA ILE A 15 30.37 -9.52 -26.80
C ILE A 15 30.67 -10.75 -25.92
N PRO A 16 31.83 -10.82 -25.23
CA PRO A 16 32.09 -11.90 -24.28
C PRO A 16 31.14 -11.79 -23.09
N LEU A 17 30.38 -12.86 -22.83
CA LEU A 17 29.62 -13.04 -21.59
C LEU A 17 30.62 -13.17 -20.42
N VAL A 18 30.74 -12.14 -19.60
CA VAL A 18 31.42 -12.23 -18.31
C VAL A 18 30.44 -12.86 -17.32
N SER A 19 30.55 -14.17 -17.13
CA SER A 19 29.82 -14.91 -16.08
C SER A 19 30.44 -14.59 -14.72
N SER A 20 29.89 -13.58 -14.02
CA SER A 20 30.15 -13.38 -12.60
C SER A 20 29.46 -14.49 -11.81
N ALA A 21 30.22 -15.52 -11.44
CA ALA A 21 29.78 -16.54 -10.50
C ALA A 21 29.73 -15.95 -9.08
N ALA A 22 28.64 -15.26 -8.75
CA ALA A 22 28.31 -14.98 -7.36
C ALA A 22 27.86 -16.30 -6.72
N SER A 23 28.65 -16.81 -5.76
CA SER A 23 28.28 -17.97 -4.97
C SER A 23 26.98 -17.66 -4.22
N GLN A 24 25.88 -18.32 -4.59
CA GLN A 24 24.64 -18.21 -3.85
C GLN A 24 24.84 -18.76 -2.44
N PRO A 25 24.36 -18.06 -1.40
CA PRO A 25 24.43 -18.57 -0.03
C PRO A 25 23.65 -19.89 0.02
N THR A 26 24.31 -20.95 0.47
CA THR A 26 23.68 -22.25 0.68
C THR A 26 22.68 -22.12 1.82
N SER A 27 21.39 -22.28 1.51
CA SER A 27 20.35 -22.21 2.53
C SER A 27 20.43 -23.44 3.43
N VAL A 28 20.54 -23.21 4.74
CA VAL A 28 20.57 -24.29 5.73
C VAL A 28 19.13 -24.79 5.96
N ASN A 29 18.84 -26.03 5.56
CA ASN A 29 17.51 -26.62 5.75
C ASN A 29 17.33 -27.21 7.17
N CYS A 30 16.99 -26.37 8.15
CA CYS A 30 16.75 -26.78 9.53
C CYS A 30 15.46 -27.62 9.73
N SER A 31 14.57 -27.72 8.72
CA SER A 31 13.27 -28.39 8.86
C SER A 31 13.36 -29.92 8.92
N SER A 32 14.48 -30.49 8.46
CA SER A 32 14.76 -31.93 8.50
C SER A 32 15.16 -32.44 9.91
N ILE A 33 15.42 -31.55 10.87
CA ILE A 33 15.89 -31.91 12.21
C ILE A 33 14.70 -32.30 13.10
N LYS A 34 14.58 -33.60 13.42
CA LYS A 34 13.48 -34.13 14.25
C LYS A 34 13.52 -33.63 15.70
N ASP A 35 14.71 -33.45 16.25
CA ASP A 35 14.93 -32.97 17.61
C ASP A 35 14.63 -31.46 17.71
N SER A 36 13.71 -31.07 18.59
CA SER A 36 13.27 -29.67 18.74
C SER A 36 14.36 -28.74 19.28
N LYS A 37 15.24 -29.21 20.17
CA LYS A 37 16.35 -28.40 20.72
C LYS A 37 17.44 -28.18 19.67
N LYS A 38 17.79 -29.22 18.91
CA LYS A 38 18.78 -29.10 17.81
C LYS A 38 18.27 -28.23 16.67
N ARG A 39 16.97 -28.29 16.38
CA ARG A 39 16.33 -27.45 15.38
C ARG A 39 16.32 -25.98 15.80
N LEU A 40 16.05 -25.68 17.07
CA LEU A 40 16.14 -24.32 17.60
C LEU A 40 17.59 -23.78 17.50
N ALA A 41 18.59 -24.57 17.88
CA ALA A 41 20.00 -24.20 17.74
C ALA A 41 20.40 -23.95 16.26
N CYS A 42 19.86 -24.72 15.31
CA CYS A 42 20.08 -24.51 13.87
C CYS A 42 19.56 -23.16 13.40
N TYR A 43 18.37 -22.75 13.85
CA TYR A 43 17.82 -21.43 13.55
C TYR A 43 18.66 -20.31 14.16
N ASP A 44 19.08 -20.44 15.42
CA ASP A 44 19.92 -19.44 16.10
C ASP A 44 21.27 -19.25 15.40
N SER A 45 21.88 -20.32 14.89
CA SER A 45 23.13 -20.25 14.11
C SER A 45 22.93 -19.57 12.74
N ALA A 46 21.83 -19.87 12.05
CA ALA A 46 21.52 -19.26 10.75
C ALA A 46 21.28 -17.74 10.87
N THR A 47 20.60 -17.30 11.94
CA THR A 47 20.36 -15.87 12.20
C THR A 47 21.65 -15.12 12.53
N LYS A 48 22.60 -15.74 13.22
CA LYS A 48 23.90 -15.12 13.52
C LYS A 48 24.80 -14.99 12.28
N GLN A 49 24.71 -15.93 11.33
CA GLN A 49 25.46 -15.84 10.08
C GLN A 49 24.93 -14.72 9.17
N SER A 50 23.61 -14.53 9.07
CA SER A 50 23.06 -13.44 8.24
C SER A 50 23.38 -12.05 8.79
N ALA A 51 23.42 -11.88 10.12
CA ALA A 51 23.76 -10.62 10.76
C ALA A 51 25.24 -10.21 10.54
N ALA A 52 26.14 -11.17 10.34
CA ALA A 52 27.55 -10.89 10.08
C ALA A 52 27.83 -10.46 8.62
N GLU A 53 27.02 -10.91 7.68
CA GLU A 53 27.27 -10.71 6.23
C GLU A 53 26.68 -9.40 5.70
N VAL A 54 25.65 -8.85 6.35
CA VAL A 54 25.04 -7.55 6.00
C VAL A 54 25.99 -6.36 6.25
N ASN A 55 26.98 -6.50 7.14
CA ASN A 55 27.92 -5.41 7.47
C ASN A 55 29.10 -5.25 6.48
N LYS A 56 29.13 -5.95 5.34
CA LYS A 56 30.25 -5.89 4.38
C LYS A 56 29.91 -5.25 3.02
N ALA A 57 28.66 -4.84 2.78
CA ALA A 57 28.28 -4.17 1.54
C ALA A 57 28.24 -2.65 1.73
N ALA A 58 29.41 -2.00 1.63
CA ALA A 58 29.50 -0.54 1.53
C ALA A 58 28.98 -0.07 0.16
N ILE A 59 28.05 0.89 0.19
CA ILE A 59 27.37 1.46 -0.98
C ILE A 59 28.21 2.62 -1.51
N GLU A 60 28.61 2.55 -2.79
CA GLU A 60 29.16 3.68 -3.55
C GLU A 60 28.04 4.69 -3.90
N PRO A 61 28.32 6.01 -3.91
CA PRO A 61 27.31 7.02 -4.21
C PRO A 61 26.94 7.05 -5.71
N GLU A 62 25.69 6.74 -6.03
CA GLU A 62 25.14 6.89 -7.37
C GLU A 62 24.98 8.37 -7.79
N LYS A 63 25.39 8.64 -9.03
CA LYS A 63 25.31 9.93 -9.72
C LYS A 63 23.85 10.38 -9.92
N SER A 64 23.59 11.61 -9.51
CA SER A 64 22.38 12.38 -9.74
C SER A 64 22.03 12.53 -11.24
N VAL A 65 20.83 12.08 -11.61
CA VAL A 65 20.21 12.32 -12.92
C VAL A 65 19.38 13.60 -12.87
N VAL A 66 19.66 14.53 -13.78
CA VAL A 66 18.95 15.80 -13.98
C VAL A 66 17.62 15.53 -14.69
N VAL A 67 16.49 15.82 -14.02
CA VAL A 67 15.15 15.73 -14.60
C VAL A 67 14.74 17.08 -15.21
N THR A 68 14.44 17.05 -16.50
CA THR A 68 14.01 18.17 -17.34
C THR A 68 12.63 18.70 -16.95
N LYS A 69 12.51 20.03 -16.87
CA LYS A 69 11.28 20.79 -16.52
C LYS A 69 10.11 20.48 -17.45
N LYS A 70 8.94 20.16 -16.87
CA LYS A 70 7.63 20.11 -17.54
C LYS A 70 6.95 21.49 -17.48
N ALA A 71 6.25 21.83 -18.56
CA ALA A 71 5.55 23.10 -18.80
C ALA A 71 4.45 23.43 -17.76
N PRO A 72 4.11 24.72 -17.56
CA PRO A 72 3.16 25.17 -16.57
C PRO A 72 1.72 24.79 -16.95
N ILE A 73 1.01 24.17 -16.00
CA ILE A 73 -0.43 23.95 -16.05
C ILE A 73 -1.10 25.27 -15.67
N VAL A 74 -1.91 25.81 -16.59
CA VAL A 74 -2.76 26.99 -16.35
C VAL A 74 -3.80 26.61 -15.32
N GLN A 75 -3.73 27.21 -14.13
CA GLN A 75 -4.77 27.11 -13.11
C GLN A 75 -5.92 28.05 -13.49
N GLU A 76 -7.07 27.48 -13.85
CA GLU A 76 -8.31 28.22 -14.05
C GLU A 76 -8.80 28.76 -12.70
N LYS A 77 -8.84 30.08 -12.58
CA LYS A 77 -9.22 30.80 -11.37
C LYS A 77 -10.74 30.87 -11.26
N VAL A 78 -11.35 29.86 -10.64
CA VAL A 78 -12.76 29.90 -10.21
C VAL A 78 -12.87 30.85 -9.01
N GLN A 79 -13.74 31.86 -9.11
CA GLN A 79 -14.00 32.82 -8.02
C GLN A 79 -14.99 32.25 -6.98
N PRO A 80 -14.83 32.56 -5.69
CA PRO A 80 -15.65 31.98 -4.62
C PRO A 80 -17.01 32.66 -4.49
N ILE A 81 -18.04 31.83 -4.29
CA ILE A 81 -19.40 32.23 -3.91
C ILE A 81 -19.38 32.64 -2.43
N VAL A 82 -19.96 33.80 -2.15
CA VAL A 82 -20.06 34.43 -0.82
C VAL A 82 -21.26 33.83 -0.08
N ASP A 83 -20.99 32.89 0.80
CA ASP A 83 -21.83 32.57 1.95
C ASP A 83 -20.89 32.29 3.12
N GLY A 84 -21.19 32.89 4.29
CA GLY A 84 -20.32 32.98 5.48
C GLY A 84 -19.27 31.89 5.61
N GLN A 85 -18.08 32.14 5.04
CA GLN A 85 -16.99 31.18 5.01
C GLN A 85 -16.47 30.97 6.42
N VAL A 86 -16.91 29.89 7.06
CA VAL A 86 -16.16 29.30 8.17
C VAL A 86 -14.76 29.02 7.63
N LYS A 87 -13.80 29.82 8.07
CA LYS A 87 -12.40 29.73 7.63
C LYS A 87 -11.93 28.31 7.92
N ALA A 88 -11.62 27.56 6.88
CA ALA A 88 -11.11 26.21 7.03
C ALA A 88 -9.71 26.32 7.62
N ASP A 89 -9.59 26.11 8.94
CA ASP A 89 -8.39 26.34 9.74
C ASP A 89 -7.99 25.10 10.54
N ARG A 90 -8.61 23.95 10.27
CA ARG A 90 -8.36 22.70 10.98
C ARG A 90 -7.25 21.90 10.31
N VAL A 91 -6.45 21.26 11.15
CA VAL A 91 -5.33 20.41 10.76
C VAL A 91 -5.56 19.01 11.30
N ILE A 92 -5.41 18.01 10.43
CA ILE A 92 -5.27 16.61 10.84
C ILE A 92 -3.86 16.15 10.48
N SER A 93 -3.10 15.75 11.48
CA SER A 93 -1.80 15.11 11.33
C SER A 93 -1.97 13.61 11.56
N VAL A 94 -1.45 12.77 10.66
CA VAL A 94 -1.50 11.31 10.78
C VAL A 94 -0.08 10.77 10.85
N GLU A 95 0.14 9.84 11.77
CA GLU A 95 1.32 9.00 11.84
C GLU A 95 0.88 7.54 11.74
N ALA A 96 1.31 6.83 10.70
CA ALA A 96 0.91 5.47 10.44
C ALA A 96 2.11 4.52 10.48
N GLY A 97 2.02 3.47 11.28
CA GLY A 97 3.06 2.48 11.47
C GLY A 97 2.49 1.08 11.69
N LEU A 98 3.32 0.07 11.48
CA LEU A 98 2.99 -1.33 11.75
C LEU A 98 3.94 -1.88 12.81
N VAL A 99 3.39 -2.33 13.93
CA VAL A 99 4.11 -2.97 15.02
C VAL A 99 4.21 -4.48 14.77
N TYR A 100 5.42 -5.01 14.68
CA TYR A 100 5.67 -6.44 14.48
C TYR A 100 5.83 -7.16 15.82
N LYS A 101 5.72 -8.50 15.82
CA LYS A 101 5.92 -9.32 17.02
C LYS A 101 7.32 -9.17 17.65
N SER A 102 8.30 -8.71 16.88
CA SER A 102 9.64 -8.36 17.38
C SER A 102 9.65 -7.09 18.23
N GLY A 103 8.58 -6.29 18.21
CA GLY A 103 8.53 -4.94 18.77
C GLY A 103 8.95 -3.86 17.78
N ASP A 104 9.46 -4.23 16.59
CA ASP A 104 9.85 -3.26 15.57
C ASP A 104 8.63 -2.54 15.00
N VAL A 105 8.77 -1.23 14.78
CA VAL A 105 7.78 -0.41 14.09
C VAL A 105 8.27 -0.12 12.69
N LYS A 106 7.48 -0.50 11.67
CA LYS A 106 7.73 -0.10 10.29
C LYS A 106 6.75 1.01 9.88
N PRO A 107 7.24 2.18 9.41
CA PRO A 107 6.35 3.24 8.95
C PRO A 107 5.56 2.78 7.72
N VAL A 108 4.29 3.16 7.66
CA VAL A 108 3.40 2.96 6.51
C VAL A 108 3.71 4.04 5.48
N ALA A 109 4.80 3.87 4.74
CA ALA A 109 5.29 4.85 3.79
C ALA A 109 4.53 4.83 2.46
N ARG A 110 4.44 5.98 1.78
CA ARG A 110 3.92 6.12 0.41
C ARG A 110 2.52 5.52 0.20
N THR A 111 1.71 5.52 1.25
CA THR A 111 0.35 4.96 1.24
C THR A 111 -0.65 6.10 1.10
N GLU A 112 -1.65 5.92 0.24
CA GLU A 112 -2.73 6.89 0.09
C GLU A 112 -3.72 6.77 1.24
N PHE A 113 -4.13 7.94 1.77
CA PHE A 113 -5.19 8.08 2.74
C PHE A 113 -6.24 9.06 2.21
N TYR A 114 -7.49 8.80 2.56
CA TYR A 114 -8.64 9.62 2.20
C TYR A 114 -9.39 10.04 3.45
N LEU A 115 -9.83 11.30 3.51
CA LEU A 115 -10.87 11.71 4.45
C LEU A 115 -12.20 11.62 3.74
N LEU A 116 -13.08 10.76 4.26
CA LEU A 116 -14.42 10.54 3.77
C LEU A 116 -15.42 11.32 4.62
N ASP A 117 -16.49 11.82 4.01
CA ASP A 117 -17.63 12.40 4.75
C ASP A 117 -18.55 11.32 5.36
N GLU A 118 -18.37 10.06 4.95
CA GLU A 118 -19.13 8.91 5.42
C GLU A 118 -18.22 7.68 5.64
N SER A 119 -18.62 6.78 6.54
CA SER A 119 -17.83 5.58 6.83
C SER A 119 -17.91 4.59 5.66
N LEU A 120 -16.84 3.81 5.42
CA LEU A 120 -16.83 2.79 4.38
C LEU A 120 -18.04 1.83 4.45
N ILE A 121 -18.42 1.41 5.67
CA ILE A 121 -19.53 0.48 5.88
C ILE A 121 -20.85 1.08 5.42
N GLU A 122 -21.11 2.35 5.73
CA GLU A 122 -22.35 3.00 5.35
C GLU A 122 -22.40 3.29 3.85
N ILE A 123 -21.27 3.68 3.24
CA ILE A 123 -21.13 3.79 1.78
C ILE A 123 -21.46 2.46 1.10
N PHE A 124 -20.87 1.36 1.56
CA PHE A 124 -21.09 0.04 0.98
C PHE A 124 -22.51 -0.47 1.15
N LYS A 125 -23.14 -0.24 2.32
CA LYS A 125 -24.56 -0.56 2.54
C LYS A 125 -25.47 0.20 1.58
N LYS A 126 -25.30 1.53 1.45
CA LYS A 126 -26.13 2.37 0.56
C LYS A 126 -26.07 1.92 -0.89
N GLU A 127 -24.89 1.52 -1.34
CA GLU A 127 -24.66 1.06 -2.70
C GLU A 127 -24.97 -0.43 -2.90
N ASN A 128 -25.51 -1.12 -1.89
CA ASN A 128 -25.74 -2.57 -1.91
C ASN A 128 -24.50 -3.35 -2.36
N ILE A 129 -23.34 -3.02 -1.78
CA ILE A 129 -22.10 -3.77 -1.92
C ILE A 129 -22.05 -4.76 -0.78
N ILE A 130 -22.20 -6.04 -1.12
CA ILE A 130 -22.25 -7.15 -0.18
C ILE A 130 -20.99 -8.00 -0.29
N SER A 131 -20.64 -8.71 0.78
CA SER A 131 -19.57 -9.69 0.74
C SER A 131 -20.01 -10.96 0.02
N THR A 132 -19.14 -11.48 -0.82
CA THR A 132 -19.29 -12.78 -1.50
C THR A 132 -18.67 -13.93 -0.71
N LEU A 133 -17.91 -13.61 0.34
CA LEU A 133 -17.22 -14.59 1.17
C LEU A 133 -18.02 -15.01 2.41
N SER A 134 -18.99 -14.20 2.83
CA SER A 134 -19.87 -14.52 3.96
C SER A 134 -21.09 -15.28 3.47
N VAL A 135 -21.20 -16.55 3.88
CA VAL A 135 -22.38 -17.40 3.59
C VAL A 135 -23.54 -17.05 4.53
N ASP A 136 -23.23 -16.69 5.78
CA ASP A 136 -24.22 -16.51 6.83
C ASP A 136 -24.83 -15.11 6.84
N ASP A 137 -24.02 -14.08 6.60
CA ASP A 137 -24.47 -12.68 6.49
C ASP A 137 -23.66 -11.91 5.44
N PRO A 138 -24.17 -11.76 4.20
CA PRO A 138 -23.47 -11.02 3.16
C PRO A 138 -23.35 -9.52 3.46
N ASN A 139 -24.06 -8.99 4.47
CA ASN A 139 -23.94 -7.61 4.95
C ASN A 139 -22.99 -7.46 6.14
N ASP A 140 -22.32 -8.53 6.58
CA ASP A 140 -21.35 -8.47 7.67
C ASP A 140 -20.24 -7.44 7.34
N PRO A 141 -20.14 -6.35 8.13
CA PRO A 141 -19.15 -5.30 7.90
C PRO A 141 -17.73 -5.82 7.83
N THR A 142 -17.38 -6.82 8.66
CA THR A 142 -16.03 -7.39 8.70
C THR A 142 -15.69 -8.12 7.41
N SER A 143 -16.61 -8.93 6.89
CA SER A 143 -16.44 -9.66 5.63
C SER A 143 -16.31 -8.74 4.42
N ILE A 144 -17.10 -7.66 4.37
CA ILE A 144 -17.01 -6.66 3.29
C ILE A 144 -15.65 -5.94 3.32
N LEU A 145 -15.19 -5.52 4.50
CA LEU A 145 -13.89 -4.86 4.63
C LEU A 145 -12.72 -5.81 4.31
N PHE A 146 -12.85 -7.09 4.68
CA PHE A 146 -11.88 -8.11 4.31
C PHE A 146 -11.77 -8.27 2.81
N GLU A 147 -12.90 -8.46 2.12
CA GLU A 147 -12.94 -8.64 0.66
C GLU A 147 -12.35 -7.42 -0.06
N PHE A 148 -12.74 -6.22 0.38
CA PHE A 148 -12.18 -4.98 -0.14
C PHE A 148 -10.65 -4.89 0.06
N SER A 149 -10.17 -5.17 1.28
CA SER A 149 -8.73 -5.13 1.61
C SER A 149 -7.94 -6.19 0.83
N ALA A 150 -8.47 -7.40 0.69
CA ALA A 150 -7.85 -8.49 -0.03
C ALA A 150 -7.66 -8.12 -1.50
N VAL A 151 -8.72 -7.70 -2.20
CA VAL A 151 -8.62 -7.31 -3.61
C VAL A 151 -7.68 -6.11 -3.78
N HIS A 152 -7.75 -5.10 -2.90
CA HIS A 152 -6.84 -3.97 -2.92
C HIS A 152 -5.36 -4.39 -2.83
N ASN A 153 -5.04 -5.36 -1.96
CA ASN A 153 -3.68 -5.85 -1.75
C ASN A 153 -3.17 -6.80 -2.85
N GLY A 154 -3.95 -7.01 -3.91
CA GLY A 154 -3.57 -7.81 -5.06
C GLY A 154 -3.81 -9.30 -4.84
N TYR A 155 -4.86 -9.67 -4.11
CA TYR A 155 -5.31 -11.07 -3.96
C TYR A 155 -5.85 -11.68 -5.28
N ASP A 156 -5.85 -10.89 -6.36
CA ASP A 156 -6.14 -11.28 -7.75
C ASP A 156 -5.36 -12.50 -8.26
N GLU A 157 -4.27 -12.89 -7.59
CA GLU A 157 -3.39 -14.01 -7.97
C GLU A 157 -3.77 -15.37 -7.35
N LEU A 158 -4.80 -15.46 -6.50
CA LEU A 158 -5.25 -16.78 -6.09
C LEU A 158 -5.99 -17.44 -7.26
N GLN A 159 -5.26 -18.29 -7.97
CA GLN A 159 -5.67 -19.10 -9.13
C GLN A 159 -6.79 -20.12 -8.83
N ASP A 160 -7.53 -19.97 -7.73
CA ASP A 160 -8.68 -20.82 -7.45
C ASP A 160 -9.90 -20.26 -8.18
N GLU A 161 -10.00 -20.57 -9.48
CA GLU A 161 -11.14 -20.23 -10.34
C GLU A 161 -12.49 -20.75 -9.77
N ASN A 162 -12.45 -21.60 -8.74
CA ASN A 162 -13.61 -22.17 -8.08
C ASN A 162 -14.19 -21.33 -6.93
N ARG A 163 -13.58 -20.20 -6.53
CA ARG A 163 -14.03 -19.40 -5.36
C ARG A 163 -14.31 -17.94 -5.67
N GLY A 164 -15.36 -17.63 -6.42
CA GLY A 164 -15.99 -16.29 -6.42
C GLY A 164 -15.09 -15.08 -6.75
N VAL A 165 -13.88 -15.30 -7.29
CA VAL A 165 -12.86 -14.26 -7.44
C VAL A 165 -13.30 -13.19 -8.45
N LYS A 166 -14.09 -13.58 -9.43
CA LYS A 166 -14.63 -12.67 -10.44
C LYS A 166 -15.62 -11.68 -9.81
N GLU A 167 -16.46 -12.17 -8.91
CA GLU A 167 -17.45 -11.41 -8.15
C GLU A 167 -16.74 -10.46 -7.17
N MET A 168 -15.69 -10.91 -6.47
CA MET A 168 -14.87 -10.05 -5.61
C MET A 168 -14.26 -8.87 -6.38
N LYS A 169 -13.69 -9.11 -7.58
CA LYS A 169 -13.15 -8.04 -8.43
C LYS A 169 -14.23 -7.06 -8.91
N TYR A 170 -15.42 -7.57 -9.22
CA TYR A 170 -16.55 -6.73 -9.60
C TYR A 170 -16.98 -5.83 -8.43
N ASN A 171 -17.14 -6.42 -7.24
CA ASN A 171 -17.47 -5.70 -6.01
C ASN A 171 -16.42 -4.66 -5.66
N TYR A 172 -15.14 -4.96 -5.82
CA TYR A 172 -14.07 -3.99 -5.59
C TYR A 172 -14.16 -2.77 -6.51
N ARG A 173 -14.40 -2.96 -7.81
CA ARG A 173 -14.58 -1.82 -8.73
C ARG A 173 -15.78 -0.96 -8.34
N LYS A 174 -16.90 -1.62 -8.01
CA LYS A 174 -18.11 -0.95 -7.53
C LYS A 174 -17.83 -0.20 -6.22
N ALA A 175 -17.06 -0.78 -5.30
CA ALA A 175 -16.63 -0.15 -4.05
C ALA A 175 -15.77 1.09 -4.26
N ILE A 176 -14.78 1.05 -5.15
CA ILE A 176 -13.97 2.24 -5.46
C ILE A 176 -14.82 3.33 -6.10
N GLN A 177 -15.76 2.98 -6.99
CA GLN A 177 -16.71 3.94 -7.58
C GLN A 177 -17.64 4.54 -6.53
N ALA A 178 -18.12 3.72 -5.59
CA ALA A 178 -18.95 4.14 -4.46
C ALA A 178 -18.22 5.07 -3.50
N ILE A 179 -16.93 4.84 -3.23
CA ILE A 179 -16.12 5.68 -2.33
C ILE A 179 -15.82 7.04 -2.96
N ALA A 180 -15.59 7.09 -4.27
CA ALA A 180 -15.14 8.29 -4.98
C ALA A 180 -15.93 9.59 -4.66
N PRO A 181 -17.27 9.63 -4.67
CA PRO A 181 -18.03 10.85 -4.34
C PRO A 181 -17.92 11.29 -2.88
N HIS A 182 -17.49 10.40 -1.98
CA HIS A 182 -17.35 10.68 -0.55
C HIS A 182 -15.96 11.19 -0.16
N ILE A 183 -14.99 11.21 -1.08
CA ILE A 183 -13.63 11.68 -0.80
C ILE A 183 -13.63 13.21 -0.70
N VAL A 184 -13.42 13.74 0.51
CA VAL A 184 -13.31 15.17 0.78
C VAL A 184 -11.86 15.64 0.66
N TYR A 185 -10.92 14.86 1.18
CA TYR A 185 -9.48 15.12 1.07
C TYR A 185 -8.72 13.85 0.73
N LYS A 186 -7.58 14.01 0.05
CA LYS A 186 -6.66 12.93 -0.32
C LYS A 186 -5.23 13.32 0.04
N GLY A 187 -4.48 12.39 0.62
CA GLY A 187 -3.08 12.58 0.99
C GLY A 187 -2.27 11.30 0.80
N THR A 188 -0.95 11.42 0.81
CA THR A 188 -0.04 10.27 0.75
C THR A 188 0.99 10.41 1.86
N THR A 189 1.23 9.35 2.61
CA THR A 189 2.25 9.36 3.66
C THR A 189 3.66 9.54 3.08
N SER A 190 4.50 10.22 3.85
CA SER A 190 5.93 10.36 3.63
C SER A 190 6.66 9.04 3.85
N PHE A 191 8.00 9.03 3.73
CA PHE A 191 8.81 7.85 4.06
C PHE A 191 8.81 7.52 5.56
N SER A 192 8.50 8.48 6.43
CA SER A 192 8.37 8.26 7.87
C SER A 192 6.94 7.84 8.28
N GLY A 193 6.05 7.59 7.32
CA GLY A 193 4.66 7.20 7.62
C GLY A 193 3.78 8.36 8.06
N THR A 194 4.20 9.61 7.84
CA THR A 194 3.47 10.79 8.29
C THR A 194 2.75 11.48 7.13
N LEU A 195 1.58 12.06 7.39
CA LEU A 195 0.87 12.93 6.44
C LEU A 195 0.14 14.06 7.19
N LYS A 196 -0.17 15.15 6.50
CA LYS A 196 -0.93 16.27 7.05
C LYS A 196 -2.03 16.71 6.09
N PHE A 197 -3.24 16.86 6.59
CA PHE A 197 -4.34 17.55 5.93
C PHE A 197 -4.48 18.94 6.55
N GLU A 198 -4.56 19.98 5.71
CA GLU A 198 -4.66 21.37 6.14
C GLU A 198 -5.91 22.03 5.56
N ASN A 199 -6.36 23.11 6.21
CA ASN A 199 -7.55 23.86 5.81
C ASN A 199 -8.79 22.95 5.73
N ILE A 200 -9.00 22.14 6.76
CA ILE A 200 -10.14 21.24 6.86
C ILE A 200 -11.33 22.01 7.45
N LYS A 201 -12.53 21.81 6.89
CA LYS A 201 -13.75 22.37 7.46
C LYS A 201 -14.07 21.65 8.79
N PRO A 202 -14.61 22.35 9.81
CA PRO A 202 -15.10 21.68 11.01
C PRO A 202 -16.20 20.66 10.67
N GLY A 203 -16.11 19.45 11.23
CA GLY A 203 -17.05 18.36 10.96
C GLY A 203 -16.56 17.00 11.46
N ALA A 204 -17.37 15.98 11.22
CA ALA A 204 -16.99 14.59 11.43
C ALA A 204 -16.62 13.95 10.09
N TYR A 205 -15.51 13.22 10.07
CA TYR A 205 -14.97 12.54 8.90
C TYR A 205 -14.59 11.10 9.26
N TYR A 206 -14.26 10.32 8.24
CA TYR A 206 -13.65 9.00 8.38
C TYR A 206 -12.32 8.96 7.64
N LEU A 207 -11.23 8.73 8.37
CA LEU A 207 -9.91 8.51 7.82
C LEU A 207 -9.79 7.07 7.33
N MET A 208 -9.69 6.94 6.01
CA MET A 208 -9.57 5.68 5.30
C MET A 208 -8.17 5.53 4.74
N GLY A 209 -7.57 4.35 4.91
CA GLY A 209 -6.31 3.99 4.29
C GLY A 209 -6.18 2.48 4.19
N VAL A 210 -5.51 2.00 3.15
CA VAL A 210 -5.19 0.58 2.98
C VAL A 210 -3.70 0.45 2.76
N CYS A 211 -3.05 -0.34 3.60
CA CYS A 211 -1.63 -0.64 3.50
C CYS A 211 -1.42 -2.11 3.15
N LYS A 212 -0.54 -2.35 2.19
CA LYS A 212 -0.03 -3.68 1.86
C LYS A 212 1.22 -3.98 2.68
N THR A 213 1.28 -5.13 3.31
CA THR A 213 2.49 -5.61 4.01
C THR A 213 3.32 -6.57 3.17
N ALA A 214 4.50 -6.92 3.66
CA ALA A 214 5.38 -7.91 3.04
C ALA A 214 4.77 -9.32 3.17
N GLY A 215 3.89 -9.67 2.23
CA GLY A 215 3.19 -10.95 2.15
C GLY A 215 2.09 -10.88 1.08
N LYS A 216 1.74 -12.01 0.47
CA LYS A 216 0.63 -12.05 -0.50
C LYS A 216 -0.68 -11.92 0.27
N GLY A 217 -1.48 -10.91 -0.06
CA GLY A 217 -2.79 -10.66 0.56
C GLY A 217 -2.76 -9.97 1.92
N THR A 218 -1.60 -9.88 2.57
CA THR A 218 -1.46 -9.30 3.91
C THR A 218 -1.50 -7.78 3.90
N GLY A 219 -2.12 -7.19 4.91
CA GLY A 219 -2.26 -5.75 5.00
C GLY A 219 -3.10 -5.27 6.17
N ALA A 220 -3.26 -3.96 6.25
CA ALA A 220 -4.12 -3.30 7.21
C ALA A 220 -5.07 -2.34 6.48
N LEU A 221 -6.31 -2.25 6.96
CA LEU A 221 -7.30 -1.28 6.51
C LEU A 221 -7.77 -0.47 7.71
N TRP A 222 -7.73 0.85 7.59
CA TRP A 222 -8.29 1.78 8.56
C TRP A 222 -9.57 2.40 8.01
N ASN A 223 -10.54 2.61 8.90
CA ASN A 223 -11.78 3.36 8.69
C ASN A 223 -12.11 4.10 9.99
N TYR A 224 -11.24 5.04 10.37
CA TYR A 224 -11.20 5.64 11.70
C TYR A 224 -12.00 6.94 11.73
N LYS A 225 -12.97 7.07 12.66
CA LYS A 225 -13.77 8.29 12.79
C LYS A 225 -12.93 9.43 13.38
N VAL A 226 -12.97 10.60 12.74
CA VAL A 226 -12.24 11.81 13.14
C VAL A 226 -13.22 12.94 13.37
N ASP A 227 -13.09 13.66 14.49
CA ASP A 227 -13.84 14.87 14.76
C ASP A 227 -12.88 16.07 14.70
N THR A 228 -13.16 17.05 13.84
CA THR A 228 -12.32 18.24 13.62
C THR A 228 -12.77 19.47 14.42
N GLN A 229 -13.52 19.28 15.51
CA GLN A 229 -13.85 20.35 16.45
C GLN A 229 -12.62 21.07 17.01
N ASN A 230 -11.49 20.38 17.16
CA ASN A 230 -10.21 20.97 17.58
C ASN A 230 -9.45 21.56 16.40
N SER A 231 -8.69 22.64 16.62
CA SER A 231 -7.87 23.27 15.57
C SER A 231 -6.81 22.32 15.00
N GLU A 232 -6.32 21.41 15.85
CA GLU A 232 -5.36 20.39 15.50
C GLU A 232 -5.79 19.05 16.07
N THR A 233 -5.70 18.01 15.25
CA THR A 233 -5.97 16.62 15.62
C THR A 233 -4.80 15.76 15.17
N ILE A 234 -4.21 15.00 16.09
CA ILE A 234 -3.12 14.06 15.79
C ILE A 234 -3.69 12.64 15.90
N ILE A 235 -3.51 11.84 14.86
CA ILE A 235 -4.00 10.46 14.79
C ILE A 235 -2.79 9.54 14.60
N ILE A 236 -2.68 8.56 15.49
CA ILE A 236 -1.67 7.51 15.39
C ILE A 236 -2.38 6.24 14.93
N LEU A 237 -1.98 5.69 13.79
CA LEU A 237 -2.57 4.50 13.19
C LEU A 237 -1.61 3.32 13.30
N ASP A 238 -2.11 2.21 13.83
CA ASP A 238 -1.42 0.93 13.93
C ASP A 238 -2.40 -0.24 13.72
N GLN A 239 -1.97 -1.48 13.96
CA GLN A 239 -2.83 -2.65 13.83
C GLN A 239 -3.91 -2.75 14.91
N ASN A 240 -3.76 -2.08 16.06
CA ASN A 240 -4.71 -2.14 17.16
C ASN A 240 -5.96 -1.29 16.90
N ASN A 241 -5.85 -0.29 16.01
CA ASN A 241 -6.96 0.56 15.60
C ASN A 241 -7.32 0.43 14.11
N ALA A 242 -6.76 -0.57 13.43
CA ALA A 242 -7.21 -0.97 12.11
C ALA A 242 -8.61 -1.60 12.19
N ALA A 243 -9.45 -1.30 11.21
CA ALA A 243 -10.74 -1.96 11.05
C ALA A 243 -10.57 -3.41 10.58
N PHE A 244 -9.46 -3.69 9.90
CA PHE A 244 -9.09 -5.03 9.47
C PHE A 244 -7.57 -5.21 9.38
N VAL A 245 -7.07 -6.38 9.78
CA VAL A 245 -5.66 -6.79 9.68
C VAL A 245 -5.60 -8.24 9.20
N ASN A 246 -4.70 -8.51 8.25
CA ASN A 246 -4.40 -9.83 7.69
C ASN A 246 -2.92 -10.17 7.86
#